data_AF-A0A7J4FMB5-F1
#
_entry.id   AF-A0A7J4FMB5-F1
#
_cell.length_a   1.000
_cell.length_b   1.000
_cell.length_c   1.000
_cell.angle_alpha   90.00
_cell.angle_beta   90.00
_cell.angle_gamma   90.00
#
_symmetry.space_group_name_H-M   'P 1'
#
loop_
_entity.id
_entity.type
_entity.pdbx_description
1 polymer ?
#
loop_
_entity_poly.entity_id
_entity_poly.type
_entity_poly.pdbx_seq_one_letter_code
_entity_poly.pdbx_strand_id
1 'polypeptide(L)'
;MPSISNRQAEIRRTILEHIPKEAEITKVEFEGPSLAIYTMKPEIRITHNRAITDIVGIIKKRIVIRSDPQVRLNENEAKKIIMSLLPPEAEVTNILFDRTLGEAVIEAKRPGLVIGKNGTTLQEIVMKTYWIPRVLRSPPMTSKIITNIRHSIYSGSKERERILRNVGERIFRPLIYEIGDVRITMLGGAREVGRSAILVETRESKVLLDCGINPGSTKPFEAFPRFDAGQFDISSLDAVVISHAHLDHCGFLPFLYKYGYDGPTYCSVPNLSLMTLLQLDYLDVLTKQGLALPYDQKDVRSSVLHTIPLRFGVVTDIAPDIRLTLHNAGHILGSSIIHLHIGEGFHNIVYTGDFKYGKTMLLESASINFPRV
;
A
#
# COMPACT_ATOMS: atom_id res chain seq x y z
N MET A 1 33.01 -2.12 13.08
CA MET A 1 31.60 -2.09 12.63
C MET A 1 31.38 -0.77 11.90
N PRO A 2 31.13 -0.77 10.59
CA PRO A 2 30.78 0.46 9.87
C PRO A 2 29.54 1.06 10.55
N SER A 3 29.53 2.38 10.75
CA SER A 3 28.45 3.04 11.48
C SER A 3 27.09 2.71 10.85
N ILE A 4 26.15 2.28 11.71
CA ILE A 4 24.76 1.93 11.39
C ILE A 4 24.05 3.08 10.60
N SER A 5 24.55 4.32 10.71
CA SER A 5 24.11 5.50 9.95
C SER A 5 24.42 5.51 8.44
N ASN A 6 25.21 4.57 7.88
CA ASN A 6 25.81 4.77 6.55
C ASN A 6 24.99 4.23 5.36
N ARG A 7 24.08 3.26 5.56
CA ARG A 7 23.41 2.57 4.43
C ARG A 7 22.43 3.45 3.65
N GLN A 8 21.61 4.23 4.36
CA GLN A 8 20.68 5.15 3.71
C GLN A 8 21.41 6.29 2.99
N ALA A 9 22.49 6.80 3.60
CA ALA A 9 23.36 7.80 3.00
C ALA A 9 24.05 7.26 1.73
N GLU A 10 24.50 6.01 1.77
CA GLU A 10 25.10 5.32 0.63
C GLU A 10 24.10 5.09 -0.51
N ILE A 11 22.85 4.69 -0.20
CA ILE A 11 21.76 4.61 -1.20
C ILE A 11 21.54 5.97 -1.86
N ARG A 12 21.41 7.04 -1.06
CA ARG A 12 21.23 8.41 -1.58
C ARG A 12 22.40 8.83 -2.46
N ARG A 13 23.65 8.59 -2.03
CA ARG A 13 24.86 8.90 -2.80
C ARG A 13 24.89 8.16 -4.14
N THR A 14 24.65 6.85 -4.12
CA THR A 14 24.65 6.01 -5.32
C THR A 14 23.69 6.55 -6.38
N ILE A 15 22.52 7.03 -5.97
CA ILE A 15 21.52 7.59 -6.88
C ILE A 15 22.00 8.89 -7.49
N LEU A 16 22.52 9.80 -6.66
CA LEU A 16 23.00 11.10 -7.12
C LEU A 16 24.19 10.98 -8.09
N GLU A 17 25.00 9.91 -7.98
CA GLU A 17 26.11 9.63 -8.88
C GLU A 17 25.67 9.10 -10.25
N HIS A 18 24.59 8.32 -10.30
CA HIS A 18 24.15 7.61 -11.52
C HIS A 18 23.03 8.31 -12.28
N ILE A 19 22.33 9.24 -11.63
CA ILE A 19 21.24 9.97 -12.25
C ILE A 19 21.78 11.15 -13.08
N PRO A 20 21.25 11.40 -14.29
CA PRO A 20 21.74 12.49 -15.14
C PRO A 20 21.60 13.85 -14.45
N LYS A 21 22.58 14.75 -14.60
CA LYS A 21 22.56 16.08 -13.95
C LYS A 21 21.43 16.96 -14.49
N GLU A 22 21.00 16.70 -15.72
CA GLU A 22 19.87 17.33 -16.39
C GLU A 22 18.54 17.07 -15.68
N ALA A 23 18.49 16.08 -14.79
CA ALA A 23 17.33 15.75 -13.96
C ALA A 23 16.95 16.84 -12.96
N GLU A 24 17.85 17.75 -12.59
CA GLU A 24 17.60 18.79 -11.57
C GLU A 24 16.89 18.22 -10.32
N ILE A 25 17.54 17.25 -9.69
CA ILE A 25 17.01 16.57 -8.50
C ILE A 25 17.01 17.53 -7.32
N THR A 26 15.89 17.59 -6.64
CA THR A 26 15.72 18.42 -5.45
C THR A 26 15.92 17.62 -4.17
N LYS A 27 15.37 16.39 -4.10
CA LYS A 27 15.49 15.52 -2.92
C LYS A 27 15.28 14.04 -3.26
N VAL A 28 15.80 13.18 -2.38
CA VAL A 28 15.61 11.72 -2.41
C VAL A 28 15.06 11.27 -1.06
N GLU A 29 13.83 10.76 -1.06
CA GLU A 29 13.08 10.39 0.14
C GLU A 29 12.73 8.90 0.12
N PHE A 30 12.71 8.29 1.31
CA PHE A 30 12.17 6.96 1.51
C PHE A 30 10.67 7.07 1.78
N GLU A 31 9.83 6.56 0.90
CA GLU A 31 8.38 6.71 0.98
C GLU A 31 7.65 5.39 0.83
N GLY A 32 7.18 4.86 1.95
CA GLY A 32 6.64 3.51 2.03
C GLY A 32 7.66 2.50 1.49
N PRO A 33 7.26 1.54 0.65
CA PRO A 33 8.15 0.52 0.11
C PRO A 33 8.94 0.99 -1.13
N SER A 34 9.13 2.29 -1.31
CA SER A 34 9.75 2.84 -2.51
C SER A 34 10.63 4.03 -2.19
N LEU A 35 11.61 4.25 -3.05
CA LEU A 35 12.47 5.41 -2.98
C LEU A 35 12.00 6.47 -3.98
N ALA A 36 11.57 7.61 -3.47
CA ALA A 36 11.06 8.71 -4.26
C ALA A 36 12.18 9.70 -4.61
N ILE A 37 12.41 9.88 -5.90
CA ILE A 37 13.33 10.90 -6.43
C ILE A 37 12.49 12.07 -6.92
N TYR A 38 12.66 13.23 -6.30
CA TYR A 38 11.99 14.46 -6.68
C TYR A 38 12.84 15.27 -7.65
N THR A 39 12.22 15.77 -8.72
CA THR A 39 12.88 16.46 -9.82
C THR A 39 12.07 17.68 -10.26
N MET A 40 12.77 18.77 -10.62
CA MET A 40 12.15 19.93 -11.29
C MET A 40 11.74 19.60 -12.75
N LYS A 41 12.32 18.55 -13.35
CA LYS A 41 12.12 18.11 -14.73
C LYS A 41 11.60 16.66 -14.79
N PRO A 42 10.32 16.43 -14.48
CA PRO A 42 9.72 15.09 -14.44
C PRO A 42 9.69 14.37 -15.80
N GLU A 43 9.95 15.10 -16.89
CA GLU A 43 10.20 14.56 -18.24
C GLU A 43 11.32 13.50 -18.29
N ILE A 44 12.25 13.53 -17.33
CA ILE A 44 13.34 12.55 -17.25
C ILE A 44 12.84 11.11 -17.10
N ARG A 45 11.65 10.93 -16.50
CA ARG A 45 10.99 9.63 -16.40
C ARG A 45 10.76 8.98 -17.77
N ILE A 46 10.59 9.80 -18.80
CA ILE A 46 10.32 9.38 -20.17
C ILE A 46 11.63 9.26 -20.94
N THR A 47 12.47 10.30 -20.87
CA THR A 47 13.66 10.41 -21.71
C THR A 47 14.81 9.52 -21.26
N HIS A 48 14.96 9.26 -19.95
CA HIS A 48 16.10 8.52 -19.37
C HIS A 48 15.67 7.27 -18.59
N ASN A 49 14.69 6.52 -19.10
CA ASN A 49 14.19 5.31 -18.45
C ASN A 49 15.30 4.23 -18.22
N ARG A 50 16.32 4.19 -19.08
CA ARG A 50 17.47 3.27 -18.91
C ARG A 50 18.27 3.57 -17.64
N ALA A 51 18.62 4.83 -17.40
CA ALA A 51 19.37 5.22 -16.20
C ALA A 51 18.63 4.81 -14.90
N ILE A 52 17.31 4.97 -14.86
CA ILE A 52 16.49 4.53 -13.71
C ILE A 52 16.58 3.02 -13.55
N THR A 53 16.49 2.28 -14.66
CA THR A 53 16.56 0.81 -14.65
C THR A 53 17.92 0.32 -14.16
N ASP A 54 19.01 0.98 -14.57
CA ASP A 54 20.37 0.67 -14.14
C ASP A 54 20.54 0.91 -12.63
N ILE A 55 20.04 2.03 -12.12
CA ILE A 55 20.04 2.33 -10.67
C ILE A 55 19.24 1.28 -9.89
N VAL A 56 18.06 0.90 -10.39
CA VAL A 56 17.25 -0.18 -9.77
C VAL A 56 18.03 -1.51 -9.78
N GLY A 57 18.79 -1.80 -10.83
CA GLY A 57 19.65 -2.98 -10.91
C GLY A 57 20.78 -3.00 -9.87
N ILE A 58 21.38 -1.84 -9.60
CA ILE A 58 22.46 -1.67 -8.62
C ILE A 58 21.91 -1.76 -7.18
N ILE A 59 20.88 -0.98 -6.88
CA ILE A 59 20.36 -0.82 -5.51
C ILE A 59 19.40 -1.96 -5.15
N LYS A 60 18.82 -2.63 -6.14
CA LYS A 60 17.82 -3.70 -6.01
C LYS A 60 16.59 -3.28 -5.19
N LYS A 61 16.29 -1.99 -5.18
CA LYS A 61 15.14 -1.37 -4.51
C LYS A 61 14.27 -0.64 -5.52
N ARG A 62 12.98 -0.53 -5.19
CA ARG A 62 12.00 0.11 -6.06
C ARG A 62 12.17 1.64 -6.04
N ILE A 63 12.36 2.23 -7.21
CA ILE A 63 12.50 3.68 -7.39
C ILE A 63 11.26 4.24 -8.08
N VAL A 64 10.81 5.41 -7.63
CA VAL A 64 9.74 6.19 -8.23
C VAL A 64 10.21 7.62 -8.47
N ILE A 65 9.92 8.16 -9.65
CA ILE A 65 10.18 9.57 -9.96
C ILE A 65 8.93 10.38 -9.67
N ARG A 66 9.12 11.50 -8.99
CA ARG A 66 8.07 12.47 -8.68
C ARG A 66 8.47 13.86 -9.11
N SER A 67 7.49 14.63 -9.56
CA SER A 67 7.69 16.05 -9.82
C SER A 67 7.80 16.80 -8.50
N ASP A 68 8.73 17.74 -8.39
CA ASP A 68 8.83 18.60 -7.22
C ASP A 68 7.53 19.42 -7.03
N PRO A 69 6.96 19.51 -5.81
CA PRO A 69 5.77 20.32 -5.56
C PRO A 69 5.90 21.79 -6.01
N GLN A 70 7.11 22.36 -6.05
CA GLN A 70 7.33 23.75 -6.43
C GLN A 70 7.08 24.05 -7.92
N VAL A 71 7.26 23.05 -8.81
CA VAL A 71 7.06 23.22 -10.25
C VAL A 71 5.67 22.80 -10.73
N ARG A 72 4.91 22.10 -9.88
CA ARG A 72 3.56 21.65 -10.23
C ARG A 72 2.63 22.84 -10.42
N LEU A 73 1.92 22.86 -11.54
CA LEU A 73 0.86 23.85 -11.74
C LEU A 73 -0.25 23.69 -10.71
N ASN A 74 -0.97 24.79 -10.46
CA ASN A 74 -2.18 24.76 -9.64
C ASN A 74 -3.18 23.75 -10.20
N GLU A 75 -3.86 23.00 -9.33
CA GLU A 75 -4.83 21.96 -9.72
C GLU A 75 -5.90 22.46 -10.70
N ASN A 76 -6.39 23.69 -10.53
CA ASN A 76 -7.41 24.26 -11.42
C ASN A 76 -6.85 24.56 -12.82
N GLU A 77 -5.60 25.04 -12.90
CA GLU A 77 -4.92 25.33 -14.16
C GLU A 77 -4.51 24.05 -14.86
N ALA A 78 -3.91 23.11 -14.11
CA ALA A 78 -3.56 21.78 -14.59
C ALA A 78 -4.80 21.06 -15.14
N LYS A 79 -5.95 21.14 -14.45
CA LYS A 79 -7.21 20.55 -14.92
C LYS A 79 -7.67 21.16 -16.25
N LYS A 80 -7.59 22.48 -16.43
CA LYS A 80 -7.94 23.15 -17.70
C LYS A 80 -7.02 22.69 -18.84
N ILE A 81 -5.72 22.61 -18.59
CA ILE A 81 -4.73 22.16 -19.58
C ILE A 81 -4.94 20.68 -19.93
N ILE A 82 -5.15 19.82 -18.94
CA ILE A 82 -5.44 18.40 -19.19
C ILE A 82 -6.69 18.27 -20.06
N MET A 83 -7.78 18.98 -19.73
CA MET A 83 -9.00 18.92 -20.53
C MET A 83 -8.83 19.45 -21.95
N SER A 84 -7.96 20.43 -22.19
CA SER A 84 -7.72 20.96 -23.55
C SER A 84 -6.83 20.07 -24.41
N LEU A 85 -5.98 19.25 -23.80
CA LEU A 85 -5.14 18.26 -24.50
C LEU A 85 -5.91 16.99 -24.90
N LEU A 86 -7.04 16.72 -24.23
CA LEU A 86 -7.75 15.47 -24.38
C LEU A 86 -8.90 15.59 -25.40
N PRO A 87 -9.03 14.62 -26.32
CA PRO A 87 -10.15 14.61 -27.27
C PRO A 87 -11.48 14.42 -26.52
N PRO A 88 -12.57 15.13 -26.88
CA PRO A 88 -13.89 14.98 -26.25
C PRO A 88 -14.39 13.52 -26.24
N GLU A 89 -14.01 12.73 -27.24
CA GLU A 89 -14.34 11.32 -27.39
C GLU A 89 -13.71 10.43 -26.30
N ALA A 90 -12.71 10.92 -25.57
CA ALA A 90 -12.18 10.22 -24.40
C ALA A 90 -13.24 10.05 -23.30
N GLU A 91 -14.23 10.96 -23.27
CA GLU A 91 -15.30 11.02 -22.27
C GLU A 91 -14.72 10.98 -20.83
N VAL A 92 -13.91 12.00 -20.52
CA VAL A 92 -13.33 12.19 -19.18
C VAL A 92 -14.44 12.50 -18.18
N THR A 93 -14.61 11.64 -17.18
CA THR A 93 -15.63 11.81 -16.14
C THR A 93 -15.10 12.56 -14.94
N ASN A 94 -13.82 12.40 -14.60
CA ASN A 94 -13.24 13.02 -13.41
C ASN A 94 -11.74 13.22 -13.54
N ILE A 95 -11.21 14.26 -12.87
CA ILE A 95 -9.78 14.50 -12.71
C ILE A 95 -9.56 14.86 -11.24
N LEU A 96 -8.75 14.05 -10.56
CA LEU A 96 -8.41 14.19 -9.15
C LEU A 96 -6.90 14.34 -8.99
N PHE A 97 -6.45 15.05 -7.97
CA PHE A 97 -5.03 15.29 -7.72
C PHE A 97 -4.60 14.67 -6.40
N ASP A 98 -3.62 13.77 -6.45
CA ASP A 98 -2.94 13.25 -5.27
C ASP A 98 -1.68 14.09 -5.03
N ARG A 99 -1.78 15.07 -4.12
CA ARG A 99 -0.67 15.96 -3.77
C ARG A 99 0.52 15.20 -3.18
N THR A 100 0.26 14.11 -2.46
CA THR A 100 1.29 13.29 -1.81
C THR A 100 2.20 12.68 -2.88
N LEU A 101 1.59 11.99 -3.85
CA LEU A 101 2.32 11.29 -4.90
C LEU A 101 2.71 12.19 -6.09
N GLY A 102 2.08 13.36 -6.22
CA GLY A 102 2.23 14.23 -7.40
C GLY A 102 1.54 13.69 -8.64
N GLU A 103 0.45 12.94 -8.45
CA GLU A 103 -0.28 12.30 -9.54
C GLU A 103 -1.59 13.03 -9.86
N ALA A 104 -1.87 13.19 -11.15
CA ALA A 104 -3.20 13.56 -11.66
C ALA A 104 -3.94 12.29 -12.09
N VAL A 105 -4.92 11.86 -11.30
CA VAL A 105 -5.75 10.69 -11.57
C VAL A 105 -6.88 11.08 -12.51
N ILE A 106 -6.82 10.58 -13.75
CA ILE A 106 -7.75 10.91 -14.83
C ILE A 106 -8.67 9.70 -15.05
N GLU A 107 -9.96 9.87 -14.83
CA GLU A 107 -10.98 8.84 -15.08
C GLU A 107 -11.69 9.14 -16.40
N ALA A 108 -11.64 8.20 -17.33
CA ALA A 108 -12.25 8.32 -18.65
C ALA A 108 -12.93 7.02 -19.08
N LYS A 109 -14.04 7.10 -19.82
CA LYS A 109 -14.68 5.89 -20.37
C LYS A 109 -13.83 5.24 -21.45
N ARG A 110 -13.02 6.02 -22.18
CA ARG A 110 -12.06 5.53 -23.18
C ARG A 110 -10.62 5.90 -22.81
N PRO A 111 -9.99 5.19 -21.85
CA PRO A 111 -8.62 5.47 -21.40
C PRO A 111 -7.56 5.49 -22.50
N GLY A 112 -7.72 4.68 -23.55
CA GLY A 112 -6.75 4.61 -24.65
C GLY A 112 -6.57 5.95 -25.36
N LEU A 113 -7.63 6.76 -25.46
CA LEU A 113 -7.57 8.09 -26.05
C LEU A 113 -6.87 9.12 -25.13
N VAL A 114 -6.91 8.90 -23.81
CA VAL A 114 -6.17 9.70 -22.83
C VAL A 114 -4.68 9.39 -22.86
N ILE A 115 -4.34 8.11 -23.07
CA ILE A 115 -2.94 7.68 -23.15
C ILE A 115 -2.29 8.20 -24.44
N GLY A 116 -3.04 8.20 -25.56
CA GLY A 116 -2.54 8.56 -26.86
C GLY A 116 -1.67 7.46 -27.49
N LYS A 117 -1.26 7.64 -28.75
CA LYS A 117 -0.39 6.69 -29.45
C LYS A 117 0.98 6.69 -28.76
N ASN A 118 1.48 5.52 -28.35
CA ASN A 118 2.75 5.37 -27.64
C ASN A 118 2.90 6.24 -26.37
N GLY A 119 1.79 6.70 -25.77
CA GLY A 119 1.84 7.52 -24.56
C GLY A 119 2.12 9.01 -24.79
N THR A 120 2.13 9.50 -26.03
CA THR A 120 2.48 10.91 -26.34
C THR A 120 1.65 11.92 -25.56
N THR A 121 0.33 11.69 -25.44
CA THR A 121 -0.57 12.57 -24.70
C THR A 121 -0.23 12.62 -23.21
N LEU A 122 0.17 11.49 -22.61
CA LEU A 122 0.64 11.48 -21.22
C LEU A 122 1.92 12.29 -21.05
N GLN A 123 2.83 12.20 -22.02
CA GLN A 123 4.07 12.97 -22.01
C GLN A 123 3.76 14.47 -22.08
N GLU A 124 2.88 14.88 -22.98
CA GLU A 124 2.46 16.29 -23.08
C GLU A 124 1.80 16.80 -21.79
N ILE A 125 0.99 15.98 -21.12
CA ILE A 125 0.41 16.33 -19.81
C ILE A 125 1.53 16.58 -18.79
N VAL A 126 2.53 15.71 -18.70
CA VAL A 126 3.68 15.89 -17.80
C VAL A 126 4.45 17.17 -18.15
N MET A 127 4.76 17.39 -19.43
CA MET A 127 5.52 18.56 -19.89
C MET A 127 4.80 19.89 -19.60
N LYS A 128 3.48 19.92 -19.77
CA LYS A 128 2.70 21.17 -19.62
C LYS A 128 2.21 21.42 -18.20
N THR A 129 2.03 20.39 -17.38
CA THR A 129 1.44 20.54 -16.04
C THR A 129 2.36 20.16 -14.89
N TYR A 130 3.44 19.44 -15.19
CA TYR A 130 4.33 18.81 -14.22
C TYR A 130 3.62 17.82 -13.28
N TRP A 131 2.35 17.48 -13.51
CA TRP A 131 1.66 16.41 -12.81
C TRP A 131 1.87 15.08 -13.55
N ILE A 132 2.05 14.01 -12.79
CA ILE A 132 2.19 12.67 -13.35
C ILE A 132 0.79 12.11 -13.64
N PRO A 133 0.40 11.87 -14.90
CA PRO A 133 -0.93 11.38 -15.21
C PRO A 133 -1.05 9.89 -14.87
N ARG A 134 -2.10 9.55 -14.14
CA ARG A 134 -2.53 8.17 -13.88
C ARG A 134 -3.92 7.96 -14.44
N VAL A 135 -4.00 7.25 -15.57
CA VAL A 135 -5.26 7.04 -16.27
C VAL A 135 -5.99 5.81 -15.71
N LEU A 136 -7.26 5.98 -15.38
CA LEU A 136 -8.17 4.93 -14.95
C LEU A 136 -9.41 4.90 -15.87
N ARG A 137 -9.99 3.72 -16.04
CA ARG A 137 -11.30 3.59 -16.70
C ARG A 137 -12.38 4.07 -15.74
N SER A 138 -13.27 4.93 -16.22
CA SER A 138 -14.46 5.33 -15.47
C SER A 138 -15.31 4.10 -15.15
N PRO A 139 -15.67 3.90 -13.87
CA PRO A 139 -16.49 2.75 -13.51
C PRO A 139 -17.92 2.94 -14.02
N PRO A 140 -18.62 1.86 -14.41
CA PRO A 140 -20.03 1.94 -14.82
C PRO A 140 -20.95 2.34 -13.66
N MET A 141 -20.55 2.03 -12.42
CA MET A 141 -21.24 2.40 -11.20
C MET A 141 -20.29 3.16 -10.28
N THR A 142 -20.76 4.27 -9.72
CA THR A 142 -19.99 5.05 -8.75
C THR A 142 -20.10 4.42 -7.36
N SER A 143 -19.01 4.46 -6.59
CA SER A 143 -18.98 3.98 -5.21
C SER A 143 -18.71 5.14 -4.25
N LYS A 144 -19.64 5.38 -3.32
CA LYS A 144 -19.49 6.41 -2.28
C LYS A 144 -18.28 6.13 -1.37
N ILE A 145 -18.01 4.86 -1.08
CA ILE A 145 -16.86 4.45 -0.26
C ILE A 145 -15.55 4.83 -0.93
N ILE A 146 -15.39 4.55 -2.23
CA ILE A 146 -14.18 4.92 -2.98
C ILE A 146 -13.99 6.43 -2.99
N THR A 147 -15.06 7.19 -3.20
CA THR A 147 -15.02 8.67 -3.15
C THR A 147 -14.59 9.17 -1.78
N ASN A 148 -15.13 8.61 -0.69
CA ASN A 148 -14.78 9.00 0.69
C ASN A 148 -13.33 8.64 1.05
N ILE A 149 -12.84 7.47 0.60
CA ILE A 149 -11.45 7.05 0.79
C ILE A 149 -10.51 8.02 0.08
N ARG A 150 -10.77 8.31 -1.20
CA ARG A 150 -9.96 9.26 -1.98
C ARG A 150 -9.97 10.65 -1.33
N HIS A 151 -11.14 11.12 -0.92
CA HIS A 151 -11.25 12.39 -0.20
C HIS A 151 -10.39 12.37 1.08
N SER A 152 -10.44 11.29 1.87
CA SER A 152 -9.65 11.15 3.09
C SER A 152 -8.15 11.20 2.81
N ILE A 153 -7.68 10.47 1.78
CA ILE A 153 -6.26 10.43 1.39
C ILE A 153 -5.79 11.80 0.87
N TYR A 154 -6.56 12.44 -0.02
CA TYR A 154 -6.14 13.70 -0.65
C TYR A 154 -6.23 14.90 0.29
N SER A 155 -7.29 14.97 1.11
CA SER A 155 -7.40 15.99 2.17
C SER A 155 -6.36 15.79 3.28
N GLY A 156 -5.99 14.54 3.57
CA GLY A 156 -4.94 14.16 4.52
C GLY A 156 -3.53 14.13 3.96
N SER A 157 -3.25 14.78 2.82
CA SER A 157 -1.97 14.66 2.10
C SER A 157 -0.72 14.92 2.94
N LYS A 158 -0.72 15.95 3.82
CA LYS A 158 0.41 16.23 4.71
C LYS A 158 0.67 15.10 5.71
N GLU A 159 -0.40 14.56 6.28
CA GLU A 159 -0.33 13.44 7.21
C GLU A 159 0.13 12.17 6.48
N ARG A 160 -0.40 11.93 5.28
CA ARG A 160 0.02 10.81 4.44
C ARG A 160 1.49 10.89 4.04
N GLU A 161 2.02 12.07 3.73
CA GLU A 161 3.44 12.29 3.44
C GLU A 161 4.31 11.92 4.66
N ARG A 162 3.93 12.36 5.87
CA ARG A 162 4.60 11.96 7.12
C ARG A 162 4.58 10.44 7.30
N ILE A 163 3.42 9.82 7.14
CA ILE A 163 3.25 8.37 7.30
C ILE A 163 4.16 7.63 6.32
N LEU A 164 4.09 7.96 5.03
CA LEU A 164 4.93 7.30 4.02
C LEU A 164 6.43 7.48 4.31
N ARG A 165 6.85 8.67 4.75
CA ARG A 165 8.24 8.91 5.15
C ARG A 165 8.66 8.04 6.33
N ASN A 166 7.87 8.02 7.40
CA ASN A 166 8.16 7.21 8.59
C ASN A 166 8.23 5.71 8.24
N VAL A 167 7.30 5.23 7.42
CA VAL A 167 7.29 3.84 6.94
C VAL A 167 8.52 3.54 6.11
N GLY A 168 8.91 4.45 5.20
CA GLY A 168 10.10 4.29 4.38
C GLY A 168 11.37 4.22 5.23
N GLU A 169 11.58 5.18 6.13
CA GLU A 169 12.73 5.18 7.03
C GLU A 169 12.82 3.88 7.85
N ARG A 170 11.68 3.34 8.32
CA ARG A 170 11.63 2.05 9.01
C ARG A 170 11.96 0.86 8.12
N ILE A 171 11.48 0.81 6.86
CA ILE A 171 11.75 -0.30 5.94
C ILE A 171 13.22 -0.34 5.53
N PHE A 172 13.83 0.83 5.31
CA PHE A 172 15.20 0.95 4.82
C PHE A 172 16.24 1.16 5.94
N ARG A 173 15.87 0.90 7.20
CA ARG A 173 16.82 0.87 8.32
C ARG A 173 17.86 -0.25 8.10
N PRO A 174 19.08 -0.11 8.62
CA PRO A 174 20.08 -1.17 8.62
C PRO A 174 19.63 -2.36 9.49
N LEU A 175 20.10 -3.56 9.14
CA LEU A 175 19.96 -4.74 9.99
C LEU A 175 20.95 -4.64 11.16
N ILE A 176 20.52 -5.02 12.36
CA ILE A 176 21.35 -5.07 13.58
C ILE A 176 21.81 -6.51 13.83
N TYR A 177 20.91 -7.47 13.65
CA TYR A 177 21.06 -8.89 13.78
C TYR A 177 21.21 -9.54 12.40
N GLU A 178 21.95 -10.64 12.37
CA GLU A 178 21.99 -11.52 11.21
C GLU A 178 20.65 -12.23 11.03
N ILE A 179 20.36 -12.60 9.78
CA ILE A 179 19.22 -13.43 9.44
C ILE A 179 19.34 -14.76 10.19
N GLY A 180 18.26 -15.15 10.86
CA GLY A 180 18.23 -16.35 11.70
C GLY A 180 16.85 -16.98 11.75
N ASP A 181 16.43 -17.33 12.95
CA ASP A 181 15.16 -17.99 13.20
C ASP A 181 13.94 -17.10 12.92
N VAL A 182 12.84 -17.75 12.55
CA VAL A 182 11.52 -17.15 12.34
C VAL A 182 10.53 -17.85 13.25
N ARG A 183 9.74 -17.06 13.99
CA ARG A 183 8.69 -17.54 14.88
C ARG A 183 7.33 -17.14 14.35
N ILE A 184 6.35 -18.03 14.50
CA ILE A 184 4.95 -17.76 14.18
C ILE A 184 4.14 -17.95 15.47
N THR A 185 3.44 -16.89 15.89
CA THR A 185 2.58 -16.89 17.07
C THR A 185 1.13 -16.72 16.62
N MET A 186 0.29 -17.71 16.95
CA MET A 186 -1.14 -17.66 16.67
C MET A 186 -1.85 -16.82 17.75
N LEU A 187 -2.38 -15.65 17.37
CA LEU A 187 -3.10 -14.75 18.28
C LEU A 187 -4.62 -14.93 18.18
N GLY A 188 -5.12 -15.55 17.11
CA GLY A 188 -6.52 -15.92 16.91
C GLY A 188 -6.71 -16.69 15.59
N GLY A 189 -7.83 -17.40 15.45
CA GLY A 189 -8.14 -18.20 14.23
C GLY A 189 -7.48 -19.58 14.19
N ALA A 190 -6.83 -20.02 15.28
CA ALA A 190 -6.24 -21.35 15.38
C ALA A 190 -7.18 -22.31 16.12
N ARG A 191 -7.63 -23.37 15.42
CA ARG A 191 -8.66 -24.32 15.89
C ARG A 191 -10.03 -23.68 16.15
N GLU A 192 -10.33 -22.59 15.46
CA GLU A 192 -11.60 -21.86 15.49
C GLU A 192 -11.81 -21.12 14.17
N VAL A 193 -13.02 -20.61 13.93
CA VAL A 193 -13.30 -19.64 12.86
C VAL A 193 -13.63 -18.30 13.52
N GLY A 194 -13.06 -17.22 13.00
CA GLY A 194 -13.16 -15.89 13.60
C GLY A 194 -11.81 -15.38 14.11
N ARG A 195 -11.70 -14.05 14.21
CA ARG A 195 -10.58 -13.31 14.82
C ARG A 195 -9.18 -13.72 14.34
N SER A 196 -9.04 -14.04 13.05
CA SER A 196 -7.77 -14.42 12.45
C SER A 196 -6.71 -13.34 12.70
N ALA A 197 -5.60 -13.75 13.32
CA ALA A 197 -4.45 -12.90 13.61
C ALA A 197 -3.22 -13.77 13.89
N ILE A 198 -2.19 -13.63 13.07
CA ILE A 198 -0.96 -14.43 13.15
C ILE A 198 0.25 -13.48 13.15
N LEU A 199 1.05 -13.51 14.20
CA LEU A 199 2.26 -12.72 14.30
C LEU A 199 3.46 -13.51 13.77
N VAL A 200 4.14 -12.97 12.75
CA VAL A 200 5.40 -13.49 12.21
C VAL A 200 6.54 -12.62 12.72
N GLU A 201 7.50 -13.22 13.41
CA GLU A 201 8.62 -12.54 14.04
C GLU A 201 9.94 -13.09 13.50
N THR A 202 10.83 -12.19 13.09
CA THR A 202 12.25 -12.47 12.86
C THR A 202 13.06 -11.87 14.02
N ARG A 203 14.38 -11.97 13.97
CA ARG A 203 15.24 -11.23 14.92
C ARG A 203 15.15 -9.71 14.76
N GLU A 204 14.70 -9.23 13.61
CA GLU A 204 14.70 -7.82 13.21
C GLU A 204 13.31 -7.19 13.13
N SER A 205 12.31 -7.99 12.76
CA SER A 205 11.04 -7.48 12.25
C SER A 205 9.84 -8.25 12.78
N LYS A 206 8.73 -7.55 12.95
CA LYS A 206 7.44 -8.15 13.33
C LYS A 206 6.34 -7.76 12.34
N VAL A 207 5.67 -8.76 11.79
CA VAL A 207 4.58 -8.58 10.82
C VAL A 207 3.34 -9.32 11.30
N LEU A 208 2.21 -8.63 11.37
CA LEU A 208 0.93 -9.21 11.72
C LEU A 208 0.16 -9.56 10.45
N LEU A 209 -0.21 -10.82 10.30
CA LEU A 209 -1.06 -11.31 9.22
C LEU A 209 -2.50 -11.40 9.74
N ASP A 210 -3.38 -10.63 9.09
CA ASP A 210 -4.78 -10.41 9.49
C ASP A 210 -4.95 -9.84 10.90
N CYS A 211 -6.09 -9.23 11.14
CA CYS A 211 -6.50 -8.64 12.41
C CYS A 211 -8.03 -8.63 12.46
N GLY A 212 -8.63 -9.80 12.64
CA GLY A 212 -10.07 -10.00 12.56
C GLY A 212 -10.84 -9.86 13.87
N ILE A 213 -12.17 -9.92 13.78
CA ILE A 213 -13.08 -10.14 14.91
C ILE A 213 -13.75 -11.52 14.81
N ASN A 214 -14.33 -12.03 15.90
CA ASN A 214 -15.25 -13.17 15.87
C ASN A 214 -16.68 -12.66 16.15
N PRO A 215 -17.50 -12.41 15.11
CA PRO A 215 -18.86 -11.89 15.28
C PRO A 215 -19.80 -12.87 16.00
N GLY A 216 -19.50 -14.18 15.95
CA GLY A 216 -20.32 -15.22 16.57
C GLY A 216 -20.00 -15.45 18.06
N SER A 217 -19.01 -14.74 18.61
CA SER A 217 -18.60 -14.95 19.99
C SER A 217 -19.62 -14.38 20.97
N THR A 218 -20.01 -15.19 21.94
CA THR A 218 -20.87 -14.77 23.08
C THR A 218 -20.07 -14.22 24.25
N LYS A 219 -18.73 -14.30 24.19
CA LYS A 219 -17.82 -13.85 25.25
C LYS A 219 -16.89 -12.77 24.71
N PRO A 220 -16.86 -11.57 25.30
CA PRO A 220 -16.05 -10.47 24.78
C PRO A 220 -14.55 -10.80 24.60
N PHE A 221 -13.96 -11.63 25.46
CA PHE A 221 -12.54 -12.03 25.34
C PHE A 221 -12.26 -13.05 24.22
N GLU A 222 -13.30 -13.74 23.72
CA GLU A 222 -13.20 -14.65 22.57
C GLU A 222 -13.53 -13.95 21.25
N ALA A 223 -14.02 -12.70 21.30
CA ALA A 223 -14.39 -11.91 20.13
C ALA A 223 -13.18 -11.31 19.40
N PHE A 224 -12.02 -11.19 20.08
CA PHE A 224 -10.86 -10.47 19.58
C PHE A 224 -9.57 -11.30 19.66
N PRO A 225 -8.54 -10.94 18.85
CA PRO A 225 -7.21 -11.52 18.95
C PRO A 225 -6.59 -11.32 20.34
N ARG A 226 -5.72 -12.24 20.75
CA ARG A 226 -5.01 -12.25 22.02
C ARG A 226 -3.87 -11.23 22.08
N PHE A 227 -4.19 -9.95 21.97
CA PHE A 227 -3.23 -8.85 22.14
C PHE A 227 -2.78 -8.64 23.59
N ASP A 228 -3.36 -9.38 24.52
CA ASP A 228 -2.90 -9.55 25.90
C ASP A 228 -1.74 -10.57 26.03
N ALA A 229 -1.38 -11.27 24.95
CA ALA A 229 -0.24 -12.19 24.95
C ALA A 229 1.08 -11.42 25.09
N GLY A 230 1.97 -11.86 25.99
CA GLY A 230 3.24 -11.18 26.27
C GLY A 230 4.22 -11.10 25.09
N GLN A 231 3.96 -11.84 24.01
CA GLN A 231 4.74 -11.80 22.77
C GLN A 231 4.31 -10.64 21.84
N PHE A 232 3.10 -10.09 22.02
CA PHE A 232 2.56 -9.04 21.17
C PHE A 232 2.82 -7.66 21.78
N ASP A 233 3.45 -6.78 21.00
CA ASP A 233 3.64 -5.37 21.34
C ASP A 233 3.39 -4.53 20.09
N ILE A 234 2.35 -3.70 20.16
CA ILE A 234 1.90 -2.81 19.08
C ILE A 234 3.01 -1.88 18.61
N SER A 235 3.85 -1.39 19.54
CA SER A 235 4.90 -0.42 19.22
C SER A 235 6.05 -1.04 18.40
N SER A 236 6.26 -2.36 18.57
CA SER A 236 7.28 -3.13 17.86
C SER A 236 6.84 -3.62 16.48
N LEU A 237 5.57 -3.40 16.09
CA LEU A 237 5.02 -3.93 14.85
C LEU A 237 5.49 -3.12 13.63
N ASP A 238 6.09 -3.79 12.63
CA ASP A 238 6.57 -3.17 11.39
C ASP A 238 5.50 -3.06 10.32
N ALA A 239 4.59 -4.02 10.25
CA ALA A 239 3.53 -4.04 9.27
C ALA A 239 2.34 -4.89 9.71
N VAL A 240 1.16 -4.54 9.19
CA VAL A 240 -0.01 -5.42 9.17
C VAL A 240 -0.31 -5.78 7.71
N VAL A 241 -0.58 -7.04 7.40
CA VAL A 241 -0.96 -7.50 6.06
C VAL A 241 -2.33 -8.15 6.11
N ILE A 242 -3.28 -7.64 5.33
CA ILE A 242 -4.66 -8.12 5.29
C ILE A 242 -4.87 -8.98 4.03
N SER A 243 -5.21 -10.25 4.23
CA SER A 243 -5.47 -11.22 3.17
C SER A 243 -6.71 -10.84 2.36
N HIS A 244 -7.82 -10.56 3.03
CA HIS A 244 -9.10 -10.20 2.42
C HIS A 244 -10.00 -9.41 3.37
N ALA A 245 -11.09 -8.88 2.83
CA ALA A 245 -11.91 -7.87 3.49
C ALA A 245 -12.99 -8.41 4.45
N HIS A 246 -13.11 -9.73 4.68
CA HIS A 246 -14.07 -10.20 5.67
C HIS A 246 -13.70 -9.73 7.07
N LEU A 247 -14.71 -9.46 7.90
CA LEU A 247 -14.53 -8.89 9.24
C LEU A 247 -13.70 -9.80 10.17
N ASP A 248 -13.77 -11.10 9.98
CA ASP A 248 -12.94 -12.07 10.70
C ASP A 248 -11.47 -12.10 10.28
N HIS A 249 -11.08 -11.26 9.32
CA HIS A 249 -9.68 -11.05 8.91
C HIS A 249 -9.22 -9.60 9.01
N CYS A 250 -10.13 -8.62 8.95
CA CYS A 250 -9.75 -7.19 8.99
C CYS A 250 -10.56 -6.34 9.97
N GLY A 251 -11.58 -6.91 10.62
CA GLY A 251 -12.53 -6.17 11.42
C GLY A 251 -11.90 -5.50 12.64
N PHE A 252 -10.83 -6.04 13.20
CA PHE A 252 -10.18 -5.47 14.38
C PHE A 252 -8.96 -4.59 14.04
N LEU A 253 -8.63 -4.42 12.76
CA LEU A 253 -7.52 -3.57 12.32
C LEU A 253 -7.59 -2.13 12.89
N PRO A 254 -8.74 -1.42 12.87
CA PRO A 254 -8.80 -0.05 13.38
C PRO A 254 -8.48 0.06 14.88
N PHE A 255 -8.69 -1.02 15.66
CA PHE A 255 -8.31 -1.07 17.07
C PHE A 255 -6.82 -0.83 17.26
N LEU A 256 -5.95 -1.36 16.38
CA LEU A 256 -4.50 -1.15 16.48
C LEU A 256 -4.15 0.35 16.43
N TYR A 257 -4.79 1.11 15.53
CA TYR A 257 -4.57 2.55 15.40
C TYR A 257 -5.10 3.33 16.61
N LYS A 258 -6.25 2.93 17.16
CA LYS A 258 -6.78 3.50 18.41
C LYS A 258 -5.78 3.36 19.57
N TYR A 259 -5.02 2.26 19.60
CA TYR A 259 -4.05 1.95 20.65
C TYR A 259 -2.59 2.26 20.28
N GLY A 260 -2.37 3.12 19.27
CA GLY A 260 -1.08 3.74 19.01
C GLY A 260 -0.21 3.08 17.94
N TYR A 261 -0.74 2.14 17.15
CA TYR A 261 -0.07 1.71 15.93
C TYR A 261 0.01 2.86 14.91
N ASP A 262 1.22 3.24 14.49
CA ASP A 262 1.50 4.26 13.46
C ASP A 262 2.20 3.66 12.22
N GLY A 263 2.15 2.32 12.09
CA GLY A 263 2.76 1.58 10.98
C GLY A 263 1.82 1.39 9.78
N PRO A 264 2.31 0.79 8.69
CA PRO A 264 1.53 0.58 7.47
C PRO A 264 0.58 -0.61 7.58
N THR A 265 -0.49 -0.57 6.79
CA THR A 265 -1.27 -1.77 6.44
C THR A 265 -1.12 -2.09 4.95
N TYR A 266 -0.78 -3.32 4.60
CA TYR A 266 -0.70 -3.78 3.23
C TYR A 266 -1.88 -4.69 2.89
N CYS A 267 -2.51 -4.45 1.74
CA CYS A 267 -3.59 -5.29 1.22
C CYS A 267 -3.69 -5.12 -0.30
N SER A 268 -4.55 -5.88 -0.97
CA SER A 268 -4.86 -5.62 -2.38
C SER A 268 -5.65 -4.31 -2.57
N VAL A 269 -5.63 -3.75 -3.78
CA VAL A 269 -6.38 -2.51 -4.09
C VAL A 269 -7.88 -2.62 -3.76
N PRO A 270 -8.61 -3.70 -4.11
CA PRO A 270 -10.02 -3.83 -3.75
C PRO A 270 -10.25 -3.94 -2.24
N ASN A 271 -9.36 -4.62 -1.51
CA ASN A 271 -9.52 -4.85 -0.06
C ASN A 271 -9.57 -3.54 0.73
N LEU A 272 -8.83 -2.49 0.35
CA LEU A 272 -8.92 -1.18 1.02
C LEU A 272 -10.36 -0.65 1.02
N SER A 273 -11.05 -0.76 -0.12
CA SER A 273 -12.43 -0.26 -0.23
C SER A 273 -13.41 -1.15 0.51
N LEU A 274 -13.28 -2.47 0.37
CA LEU A 274 -14.18 -3.43 0.99
C LEU A 274 -14.03 -3.47 2.52
N MET A 275 -12.79 -3.44 3.04
CA MET A 275 -12.56 -3.41 4.49
C MET A 275 -13.15 -2.15 5.10
N THR A 276 -12.95 -0.99 4.45
CA THR A 276 -13.47 0.29 4.97
C THR A 276 -14.99 0.27 5.00
N LEU A 277 -15.63 -0.26 3.95
CA LEU A 277 -17.08 -0.43 3.91
C LEU A 277 -17.57 -1.29 5.08
N LEU A 278 -17.00 -2.48 5.24
CA LEU A 278 -17.45 -3.45 6.25
C LEU A 278 -17.14 -3.00 7.68
N GLN A 279 -16.01 -2.34 7.91
CA GLN A 279 -15.67 -1.78 9.22
C GLN A 279 -16.62 -0.64 9.63
N LEU A 280 -17.01 0.23 8.69
CA LEU A 280 -17.99 1.30 8.96
C LEU A 280 -19.39 0.72 9.20
N ASP A 281 -19.80 -0.28 8.41
CA ASP A 281 -21.07 -0.98 8.59
C ASP A 281 -21.13 -1.70 9.94
N TYR A 282 -20.04 -2.36 10.34
CA TYR A 282 -19.93 -2.98 11.66
C TYR A 282 -20.16 -1.99 12.81
N LEU A 283 -19.57 -0.79 12.74
CA LEU A 283 -19.82 0.26 13.74
C LEU A 283 -21.27 0.72 13.77
N ASP A 284 -21.90 0.88 12.60
CA ASP A 284 -23.31 1.28 12.49
C ASP A 284 -24.24 0.23 13.10
N VAL A 285 -24.00 -1.05 12.81
CA VAL A 285 -24.76 -2.18 13.38
C VAL A 285 -24.63 -2.22 14.90
N LEU A 286 -23.40 -2.17 15.44
CA LEU A 286 -23.18 -2.17 16.89
C LEU A 286 -23.87 -0.97 17.57
N THR A 287 -23.78 0.22 16.97
CA THR A 287 -24.42 1.44 17.48
C THR A 287 -25.94 1.27 17.56
N LYS A 288 -26.57 0.72 16.51
CA LYS A 288 -28.02 0.46 16.47
C LYS A 288 -28.47 -0.60 17.48
N GLN A 289 -27.59 -1.54 17.81
CA GLN A 289 -27.84 -2.56 18.83
C GLN A 289 -27.55 -2.08 20.27
N GLY A 290 -27.02 -0.86 20.44
CA GLY A 290 -26.64 -0.32 21.74
C GLY A 290 -25.42 -1.04 22.35
N LEU A 291 -24.59 -1.66 21.51
CA LEU A 291 -23.38 -2.38 21.94
C LEU A 291 -22.17 -1.44 21.98
N ALA A 292 -21.21 -1.77 22.85
CA ALA A 292 -19.97 -1.01 22.97
C ALA A 292 -19.11 -1.15 21.71
N LEU A 293 -18.59 -0.02 21.22
CA LEU A 293 -17.74 0.03 20.03
C LEU A 293 -16.28 -0.26 20.42
N PRO A 294 -15.59 -1.21 19.75
CA PRO A 294 -14.17 -1.46 20.00
C PRO A 294 -13.29 -0.27 19.55
N TYR A 295 -13.72 0.45 18.53
CA TYR A 295 -13.06 1.61 17.92
C TYR A 295 -14.11 2.52 17.25
N ASP A 296 -13.71 3.71 16.81
CA ASP A 296 -14.61 4.69 16.19
C ASP A 296 -14.26 4.96 14.71
N GLN A 297 -15.10 5.76 14.02
CA GLN A 297 -14.88 6.12 12.61
C GLN A 297 -13.53 6.82 12.36
N LYS A 298 -13.01 7.56 13.34
CA LYS A 298 -11.68 8.21 13.25
C LYS A 298 -10.54 7.18 13.16
N ASP A 299 -10.70 6.02 13.78
CA ASP A 299 -9.71 4.96 13.80
C ASP A 299 -9.74 4.21 12.46
N VAL A 300 -10.94 4.03 11.87
CA VAL A 300 -11.11 3.54 10.49
C VAL A 300 -10.43 4.50 9.51
N ARG A 301 -10.64 5.82 9.65
CA ARG A 301 -9.96 6.82 8.82
C ARG A 301 -8.44 6.74 8.97
N SER A 302 -7.93 6.54 10.18
CA SER A 302 -6.50 6.35 10.44
C SER A 302 -5.97 5.12 9.72
N SER A 303 -6.70 4.00 9.75
CA SER A 303 -6.33 2.80 8.99
C SER A 303 -6.28 3.03 7.48
N VAL A 304 -7.21 3.83 6.92
CA VAL A 304 -7.20 4.23 5.49
C VAL A 304 -5.95 5.04 5.17
N LEU A 305 -5.59 6.00 6.03
CA LEU A 305 -4.39 6.83 5.84
C LEU A 305 -3.07 6.05 5.97
N HIS A 306 -3.06 4.92 6.68
CA HIS A 306 -1.89 4.05 6.79
C HIS A 306 -1.88 2.88 5.79
N THR A 307 -2.99 2.65 5.08
CA THR A 307 -3.07 1.54 4.13
C THR A 307 -2.31 1.85 2.83
N ILE A 308 -1.36 0.98 2.47
CA ILE A 308 -0.58 0.99 1.22
C ILE A 308 -1.06 -0.18 0.35
N PRO A 309 -1.98 0.06 -0.61
CA PRO A 309 -2.53 -1.00 -1.44
C PRO A 309 -1.51 -1.49 -2.48
N LEU A 310 -1.44 -2.81 -2.66
CA LEU A 310 -0.53 -3.48 -3.58
C LEU A 310 -1.30 -4.16 -4.72
N ARG A 311 -0.62 -4.34 -5.86
CA ARG A 311 -1.10 -5.19 -6.95
C ARG A 311 -0.55 -6.60 -6.76
N PHE A 312 -1.27 -7.59 -7.28
CA PHE A 312 -0.78 -8.96 -7.30
C PHE A 312 0.55 -9.08 -8.07
N GLY A 313 1.43 -9.95 -7.58
CA GLY A 313 2.75 -10.22 -8.16
C GLY A 313 3.80 -9.11 -7.97
N VAL A 314 3.47 -8.01 -7.29
CA VAL A 314 4.45 -6.94 -7.02
C VAL A 314 5.22 -7.25 -5.74
N VAL A 315 6.50 -7.60 -5.88
CA VAL A 315 7.44 -7.76 -4.76
C VAL A 315 7.65 -6.41 -4.08
N THR A 316 7.42 -6.36 -2.77
CA THR A 316 7.39 -5.12 -2.00
C THR A 316 8.21 -5.29 -0.71
N ASP A 317 9.24 -4.48 -0.50
CA ASP A 317 9.94 -4.45 0.79
C ASP A 317 8.98 -3.90 1.86
N ILE A 318 8.71 -4.67 2.93
CA ILE A 318 7.81 -4.27 4.03
C ILE A 318 8.53 -4.16 5.37
N ALA A 319 9.74 -4.69 5.44
CA ALA A 319 10.70 -4.53 6.54
C ALA A 319 12.13 -4.73 5.97
N PRO A 320 13.20 -4.47 6.74
CA PRO A 320 14.58 -4.60 6.26
C PRO A 320 14.97 -5.97 5.72
N ASP A 321 14.36 -7.02 6.28
CA ASP A 321 14.60 -8.42 5.97
C ASP A 321 13.38 -9.15 5.38
N ILE A 322 12.25 -8.48 5.18
CA ILE A 322 11.00 -9.11 4.70
C ILE A 322 10.49 -8.43 3.42
N ARG A 323 10.32 -9.23 2.37
CA ARG A 323 9.61 -8.84 1.15
C ARG A 323 8.25 -9.54 1.08
N LEU A 324 7.22 -8.79 0.73
CA LEU A 324 5.84 -9.24 0.56
C LEU A 324 5.49 -9.35 -0.93
N THR A 325 4.82 -10.43 -1.29
CA THR A 325 4.11 -10.57 -2.57
C THR A 325 2.69 -11.05 -2.31
N LEU A 326 1.70 -10.38 -2.91
CA LEU A 326 0.30 -10.83 -2.89
C LEU A 326 -0.01 -11.64 -4.14
N HIS A 327 -0.67 -12.78 -3.98
CA HIS A 327 -1.14 -13.65 -5.07
C HIS A 327 -2.66 -13.80 -5.00
N ASN A 328 -3.32 -14.11 -6.12
CA ASN A 328 -4.78 -14.31 -6.12
C ASN A 328 -5.17 -15.52 -5.25
N ALA A 329 -6.11 -15.35 -4.32
CA ALA A 329 -6.67 -16.44 -3.51
C ALA A 329 -7.97 -17.03 -4.07
N GLY A 330 -8.66 -16.34 -4.98
CA GLY A 330 -9.89 -16.84 -5.61
C GLY A 330 -11.13 -16.90 -4.69
N HIS A 331 -11.07 -16.33 -3.48
CA HIS A 331 -12.16 -16.37 -2.49
C HIS A 331 -13.18 -15.26 -2.67
N ILE A 332 -12.76 -14.01 -2.49
CA ILE A 332 -13.55 -12.79 -2.75
C ILE A 332 -12.75 -11.80 -3.62
N LEU A 333 -13.40 -10.73 -4.09
CA LEU A 333 -12.74 -9.68 -4.86
C LEU A 333 -11.54 -9.09 -4.09
N GLY A 334 -10.34 -9.26 -4.62
CA GLY A 334 -9.11 -8.78 -3.97
C GLY A 334 -8.53 -9.72 -2.90
N SER A 335 -9.13 -10.89 -2.66
CA SER A 335 -8.57 -11.88 -1.74
C SER A 335 -7.17 -12.32 -2.17
N SER A 336 -6.27 -12.38 -1.19
CA SER A 336 -4.84 -12.52 -1.42
C SER A 336 -4.25 -13.67 -0.62
N ILE A 337 -3.49 -14.54 -1.29
CA ILE A 337 -2.49 -15.38 -0.65
C ILE A 337 -1.26 -14.49 -0.40
N ILE A 338 -0.76 -14.50 0.83
CA ILE A 338 0.35 -13.69 1.30
C ILE A 338 1.62 -14.52 1.25
N HIS A 339 2.59 -14.11 0.44
CA HIS A 339 3.93 -14.71 0.38
C HIS A 339 4.95 -13.77 1.01
N LEU A 340 5.59 -14.22 2.08
CA LEU A 340 6.68 -13.54 2.76
C LEU A 340 8.01 -14.21 2.40
N HIS A 341 8.92 -13.43 1.83
CA HIS A 341 10.28 -13.84 1.51
C HIS A 341 11.24 -13.16 2.49
N ILE A 342 11.85 -13.95 3.38
CA ILE A 342 12.60 -13.48 4.55
C ILE A 342 14.09 -13.74 4.37
N GLY A 343 14.92 -12.70 4.58
CA GLY A 343 16.37 -12.80 4.59
C GLY A 343 16.97 -13.27 3.25
N GLU A 344 16.55 -12.66 2.14
CA GLU A 344 16.91 -13.09 0.79
C GLU A 344 16.57 -14.58 0.49
N GLY A 345 15.48 -15.04 1.11
CA GLY A 345 14.90 -16.36 0.90
C GLY A 345 15.47 -17.42 1.84
N PHE A 346 16.13 -17.02 2.93
CA PHE A 346 16.52 -17.93 4.01
C PHE A 346 15.29 -18.67 4.56
N HIS A 347 14.18 -17.97 4.75
CA HIS A 347 12.86 -18.55 5.01
C HIS A 347 11.82 -17.98 4.04
N ASN A 348 10.83 -18.81 3.68
CA ASN A 348 9.67 -18.37 2.91
C ASN A 348 8.42 -18.86 3.64
N ILE A 349 7.42 -17.99 3.75
CA ILE A 349 6.15 -18.32 4.39
C ILE A 349 5.04 -17.97 3.41
N VAL A 350 4.15 -18.92 3.17
CA VAL A 350 2.88 -18.68 2.46
C VAL A 350 1.74 -18.80 3.45
N TYR A 351 1.02 -17.70 3.65
CA TYR A 351 -0.23 -17.68 4.38
C TYR A 351 -1.38 -17.52 3.39
N THR A 352 -2.27 -18.52 3.35
CA THR A 352 -3.30 -18.59 2.33
C THR A 352 -4.42 -17.58 2.53
N GLY A 353 -4.68 -17.19 3.78
CA GLY A 353 -5.99 -16.69 4.18
C GLY A 353 -7.09 -17.66 3.77
N ASP A 354 -8.29 -17.14 3.57
CA ASP A 354 -9.33 -17.87 2.86
C ASP A 354 -9.03 -17.93 1.37
N PHE A 355 -9.12 -19.12 0.79
CA PHE A 355 -8.82 -19.34 -0.62
C PHE A 355 -9.77 -20.36 -1.24
N LYS A 356 -9.89 -20.31 -2.57
CA LYS A 356 -10.63 -21.30 -3.35
C LYS A 356 -9.78 -21.79 -4.52
N TYR A 357 -9.36 -23.04 -4.45
CA TYR A 357 -8.66 -23.71 -5.55
C TYR A 357 -9.66 -24.28 -6.56
N GLY A 358 -10.38 -23.38 -7.23
CA GLY A 358 -11.29 -23.72 -8.31
C GLY A 358 -11.82 -22.45 -8.96
N LYS A 359 -11.94 -22.46 -10.30
CA LYS A 359 -12.53 -21.33 -11.02
C LYS A 359 -14.00 -21.18 -10.63
N THR A 360 -14.42 -19.94 -10.40
CA THR A 360 -15.81 -19.58 -10.13
C THR A 360 -16.34 -18.67 -11.23
N MET A 361 -17.62 -18.28 -11.12
CA MET A 361 -18.22 -17.30 -12.03
C MET A 361 -17.51 -15.93 -11.99
N LEU A 362 -16.95 -15.56 -10.84
CA LEU A 362 -16.40 -14.21 -10.60
C LEU A 362 -14.87 -14.18 -10.57
N LEU A 363 -14.24 -15.26 -10.11
CA LEU A 363 -12.83 -15.28 -9.75
C LEU A 363 -12.11 -16.49 -10.34
N GLU A 364 -10.87 -16.26 -10.75
CA GLU A 364 -9.94 -17.33 -11.12
C GLU A 364 -9.50 -18.14 -9.90
N SER A 365 -9.01 -19.35 -10.15
CA SER A 365 -8.52 -20.25 -9.10
C SER A 365 -7.38 -19.62 -8.29
N ALA A 366 -7.26 -20.03 -7.02
CA ALA A 366 -6.15 -19.69 -6.16
C ALA A 366 -4.79 -19.99 -6.82
N SER A 367 -3.83 -19.10 -6.60
CA SER A 367 -2.45 -19.26 -7.10
C SER A 367 -1.75 -20.39 -6.36
N ILE A 368 -1.05 -21.24 -7.10
CA ILE A 368 -0.28 -22.37 -6.54
C ILE A 368 1.22 -22.29 -6.84
N ASN A 369 1.61 -21.35 -7.71
CA ASN A 369 3.00 -21.20 -8.13
C ASN A 369 3.65 -20.07 -7.34
N PHE A 370 4.59 -20.43 -6.48
CA PHE A 370 5.41 -19.51 -5.69
C PHE A 370 6.88 -19.73 -6.03
N PRO A 371 7.74 -18.70 -5.99
CA PRO A 371 9.15 -18.87 -6.29
C PRO A 371 9.83 -19.90 -5.38
N ARG A 372 9.54 -19.82 -4.06
CA ARG A 372 10.03 -20.70 -2.99
C ARG A 372 9.00 -20.68 -1.85
N VAL A 373 8.70 -21.83 -1.24
CA VAL A 373 7.83 -21.98 -0.06
C VAL A 373 8.43 -22.99 0.90
#